data_AF-A0A2C9LUV7-F1
#
_entry.id   AF-A0A2C9LUV7-F1
#
_cell.length_a   1.000
_cell.length_b   1.000
_cell.length_c   1.000
_cell.angle_alpha   90.00
_cell.angle_beta   90.00
_cell.angle_gamma   90.00
#
_symmetry.space_group_name_H-M   'P 1'
#
loop_
_entity.id
_entity.type
_entity.pdbx_description
1 polymer ?
#
loop_
_entity_poly.entity_id
_entity_poly.type
_entity_poly.pdbx_seq_one_letter_code
_entity_poly.pdbx_strand_id
1 'polypeptide(L)'
;MLMSPVFRVVYPRMNFSIENIRRFINAIFVIAIDSGAGLQEEQDNAFSMKGQMIWIEATKLMIFIGSPRLTSLKEMKKMTVYMADIPLYDVTREMVLLYQQRNAEIDIT
;
A
#
# COMPACT_ATOMS: atom_id res chain seq x y z
N MET A 1 2.11 1.79 -21.93
CA MET A 1 2.09 3.08 -21.20
C MET A 1 2.01 2.72 -19.72
N LEU A 2 3.16 2.68 -19.02
CA LEU A 2 3.18 2.37 -17.60
C LEU A 2 2.67 3.58 -16.83
N MET A 3 1.91 3.34 -15.76
CA MET A 3 1.30 4.31 -14.84
C MET A 3 2.35 5.10 -14.02
N SER A 4 3.42 5.58 -14.64
CA SER A 4 4.56 6.22 -13.99
C SER A 4 4.32 7.60 -13.37
N PRO A 5 3.33 8.44 -13.78
CA PRO A 5 3.18 9.75 -13.16
C PRO A 5 2.51 9.67 -11.78
N VAL A 6 1.88 8.54 -11.43
CA VAL A 6 1.06 8.41 -10.22
C VAL A 6 1.63 7.37 -9.25
N PHE A 7 2.28 6.31 -9.74
CA PHE A 7 2.76 5.22 -8.89
C PHE A 7 4.28 5.08 -8.92
N ARG A 8 4.85 4.91 -7.73
CA ARG A 8 6.28 4.67 -7.52
C ARG A 8 6.50 3.38 -6.74
N VAL A 9 7.34 2.49 -7.25
CA VAL A 9 7.75 1.29 -6.52
C VAL A 9 8.80 1.68 -5.49
N VAL A 10 8.47 1.49 -4.20
CA VAL A 10 9.36 1.75 -3.06
C VAL A 10 10.22 0.52 -2.77
N TYR A 11 9.64 -0.68 -2.91
CA TYR A 11 10.33 -1.95 -2.72
C TYR A 11 9.74 -3.01 -3.66
N PRO A 12 10.57 -3.92 -4.22
CA PRO A 12 12.04 -3.87 -4.25
C PRO A 12 12.56 -2.65 -5.02
N ARG A 13 13.77 -2.18 -4.72
CA ARG A 13 14.34 -1.00 -5.39
C ARG A 13 14.72 -1.35 -6.83
N MET A 14 13.91 -0.89 -7.78
CA MET A 14 14.02 -1.22 -9.19
C MET A 14 13.38 -0.13 -10.06
N ASN A 15 13.76 -0.08 -11.33
CA ASN A 15 13.06 0.75 -12.31
C ASN A 15 11.70 0.12 -12.61
N PHE A 16 10.64 0.94 -12.64
CA PHE A 16 9.28 0.50 -12.92
C PHE A 16 9.13 0.11 -14.39
N SER A 17 9.41 -1.16 -14.70
CA SER A 17 9.24 -1.78 -16.01
C SER A 17 8.69 -3.20 -15.85
N ILE A 18 7.88 -3.66 -16.81
CA ILE A 18 7.23 -4.98 -16.75
C ILE A 18 8.28 -6.10 -16.67
N GLU A 19 9.36 -6.00 -17.44
CA GLU A 19 10.45 -6.98 -17.47
C GLU A 19 11.12 -7.08 -16.11
N ASN A 20 11.36 -5.94 -15.45
CA ASN A 20 11.95 -5.93 -14.13
C ASN A 20 10.96 -6.52 -13.11
N ILE A 21 9.67 -6.17 -13.18
CA ILE A 21 8.65 -6.69 -12.24
C ILE A 21 8.58 -8.22 -12.35
N ARG A 22 8.66 -8.76 -13.57
CA ARG A 22 8.71 -10.21 -13.81
C ARG A 22 9.93 -10.87 -13.16
N ARG A 23 11.09 -10.21 -13.15
CA ARG A 23 12.29 -10.73 -12.45
C ARG A 23 12.09 -10.82 -10.93
N PHE A 24 11.28 -9.92 -10.38
CA PHE A 24 10.97 -9.86 -8.95
C PHE A 24 9.57 -10.39 -8.61
N ILE A 25 8.96 -11.25 -9.46
CA ILE A 25 7.55 -11.66 -9.30
C ILE A 25 7.24 -12.36 -7.95
N ASN A 26 8.26 -13.02 -7.38
CA ASN A 26 8.16 -13.70 -6.09
C ASN A 26 8.44 -12.78 -4.89
N ALA A 27 8.80 -11.51 -5.13
CA ALA A 27 9.00 -10.53 -4.08
C ALA A 27 7.67 -9.88 -3.67
N ILE A 28 7.62 -9.40 -2.44
CA ILE A 28 6.58 -8.48 -2.00
C ILE A 28 6.88 -7.11 -2.61
N PHE A 29 5.86 -6.45 -3.14
CA PHE A 29 5.95 -5.10 -3.67
C PHE A 29 5.33 -4.10 -2.71
N VAL A 30 6.00 -2.96 -2.55
CA VAL A 30 5.45 -1.78 -1.88
C VAL A 30 5.40 -0.67 -2.91
N ILE A 31 4.19 -0.20 -3.20
CA ILE A 31 3.92 0.86 -4.16
C ILE A 31 3.41 2.08 -3.40
N ALA A 32 4.04 3.23 -3.60
CA ALA A 32 3.55 4.51 -3.13
C ALA A 32 2.80 5.24 -4.24
N ILE A 33 1.75 5.96 -3.87
CA ILE A 33 1.04 6.87 -4.77
C ILE A 33 1.63 8.26 -4.59
N ASP A 34 2.20 8.81 -5.66
CA ASP A 34 2.65 10.19 -5.70
C ASP A 34 1.43 11.06 -6.01
N SER A 35 0.84 11.62 -4.96
CA SER A 35 -0.19 12.63 -5.12
C SER A 35 0.54 13.91 -5.50
N GLY A 36 0.45 14.35 -6.75
CA GLY A 36 1.19 15.48 -7.33
C GLY A 36 1.02 16.87 -6.67
N ALA A 37 0.62 16.93 -5.40
CA ALA A 37 0.78 18.09 -4.54
C ALA A 37 2.25 18.21 -4.14
N GLY A 38 2.97 19.13 -4.77
CA GLY A 38 4.39 19.42 -4.55
C GLY A 38 4.71 20.00 -3.16
N LEU A 39 4.48 19.23 -2.10
CA LEU A 39 4.92 19.54 -0.75
C LEU A 39 5.99 18.53 -0.35
N GLN A 40 7.25 18.96 -0.48
CA GLN A 40 8.46 18.21 -0.17
C GLN A 40 8.57 17.72 1.30
N GLU A 41 7.62 18.06 2.17
CA GLU A 41 7.72 17.84 3.61
C GLU A 41 7.02 16.55 4.12
N GLU A 42 6.24 15.85 3.30
CA GLU A 42 5.43 14.71 3.77
C GLU A 42 5.79 13.37 3.12
N GLN A 43 7.08 13.07 2.98
CA GLN A 43 7.53 11.78 2.43
C GLN A 43 7.11 10.58 3.31
N ASP A 44 6.89 10.81 4.61
CA ASP A 44 6.33 9.84 5.57
C ASP A 44 4.81 9.64 5.44
N ASN A 45 4.16 10.41 4.55
CA ASN A 45 2.71 10.45 4.45
C ASN A 45 2.13 9.98 3.12
N ALA A 46 3.00 9.54 2.21
CA ALA A 46 2.57 8.99 0.94
C ALA A 46 1.77 7.71 1.20
N PHE A 47 0.52 7.69 0.73
CA PHE A 47 -0.28 6.47 0.74
C PHE A 47 0.49 5.38 0.02
N SER A 48 0.71 4.26 0.72
CA SER A 48 1.44 3.12 0.18
C SER A 48 0.64 1.85 0.34
N MET A 49 0.79 0.96 -0.61
CA MET A 49 0.15 -0.34 -0.64
C MET A 49 1.21 -1.42 -0.64
N LYS A 50 1.00 -2.46 0.16
CA LYS A 50 1.83 -3.65 0.21
C LYS A 50 1.06 -4.79 -0.46
N GLY A 51 1.70 -5.47 -1.41
CA GLY A 51 1.04 -6.51 -2.16
C GLY A 51 1.99 -7.33 -3.00
N GLN A 52 1.42 -8.06 -3.95
CA GLN A 52 2.14 -8.90 -4.89
C GLN A 52 1.76 -8.54 -6.32
N MET A 53 2.74 -8.64 -7.21
CA MET A 53 2.55 -8.53 -8.65
C MET A 53 2.30 -9.91 -9.24
N ILE A 54 1.33 -10.01 -10.15
CA ILE A 54 0.94 -11.24 -10.82
C ILE A 54 0.96 -10.98 -12.32
N TRP A 55 1.70 -11.81 -13.05
CA TRP A 55 1.76 -11.77 -14.50
C TRP A 55 0.80 -12.78 -15.10
N ILE A 56 -0.14 -12.31 -15.93
CA ILE A 56 -1.10 -13.17 -16.62
C ILE A 56 -0.67 -13.32 -18.09
N GLU A 57 -0.13 -14.48 -18.44
CA GLU A 57 0.37 -14.74 -19.80
C GLU A 57 -0.74 -14.67 -20.87
N ALA A 58 -1.97 -15.06 -20.53
CA ALA A 58 -3.10 -15.09 -21.45
C ALA A 58 -3.51 -13.69 -21.96
N THR A 59 -3.45 -12.69 -21.08
CA THR A 59 -3.85 -11.30 -21.38
C THR A 59 -2.66 -10.36 -21.54
N LYS A 60 -1.44 -10.83 -21.25
CA LYS A 60 -0.21 -10.02 -21.20
C LYS A 60 -0.33 -8.80 -20.28
N LEU A 61 -1.08 -8.97 -19.18
CA LEU A 61 -1.30 -7.94 -18.17
C LEU A 61 -0.54 -8.25 -16.88
N MET A 62 -0.10 -7.18 -16.23
CA MET A 62 0.42 -7.21 -14.86
C MET A 62 -0.67 -6.72 -13.92
N ILE A 63 -1.02 -7.54 -12.93
CA ILE A 63 -1.98 -7.20 -11.89
C ILE A 63 -1.23 -7.01 -10.58
N PHE A 64 -1.52 -5.92 -9.87
CA PHE A 64 -1.10 -5.75 -8.49
C PHE A 64 -2.28 -6.07 -7.57
N ILE A 65 -2.08 -6.99 -6.62
CA ILE A 65 -3.06 -7.28 -5.56
C ILE A 65 -2.39 -6.98 -4.24
N GLY A 66 -2.98 -6.08 -3.46
CA GLY A 66 -2.40 -5.67 -2.18
C GLY A 66 -3.37 -4.89 -1.32
N SER A 67 -2.92 -4.67 -0.09
CA SER A 67 -3.66 -3.97 0.95
C SER A 67 -2.93 -2.66 1.29
N PRO A 68 -3.66 -1.62 1.72
CA PRO A 68 -3.03 -0.38 2.14
C PRO A 68 -2.13 -0.63 3.35
N ARG A 69 -0.98 0.02 3.39
CA ARG A 69 -0.03 -0.09 4.51
C ARG A 69 -0.39 0.94 5.57
N LEU A 70 -1.23 0.51 6.51
CA LEU A 70 -1.68 1.31 7.65
C LEU A 70 -1.86 0.43 8.88
N THR A 71 -1.73 1.06 10.05
CA THR A 71 -1.75 0.40 11.36
C THR A 71 -2.65 1.09 12.38
N SER A 72 -3.04 2.35 12.14
CA SER A 72 -3.82 3.14 13.10
C SER A 72 -4.96 3.92 12.44
N LEU A 73 -6.00 4.24 13.22
CA LEU A 73 -7.08 5.14 12.78
C LEU A 73 -6.55 6.55 12.44
N LYS A 74 -5.45 6.97 13.07
CA LYS A 74 -4.81 8.26 12.79
C LYS A 74 -4.23 8.29 11.37
N GLU A 75 -3.55 7.21 10.95
CA GLU A 75 -3.04 7.05 9.58
C GLU A 75 -4.18 6.96 8.57
N MET A 76 -5.24 6.21 8.88
CA MET A 76 -6.44 6.14 8.04
C MET A 76 -7.05 7.52 7.78
N LYS A 77 -7.21 8.33 8.84
CA LYS A 77 -7.69 9.71 8.71
C LYS A 77 -6.75 10.58 7.88
N LYS A 78 -5.43 10.42 8.06
CA LYS A 78 -4.39 11.19 7.35
C LYS A 78 -4.36 10.86 5.85
N MET A 79 -4.62 9.60 5.50
CA MET A 79 -4.67 9.11 4.12
C MET A 79 -6.08 9.16 3.50
N THR A 80 -7.08 9.69 4.22
CA THR A 80 -8.49 9.72 3.80
C THR A 80 -9.07 8.35 3.42
N VAL A 81 -8.63 7.29 4.11
CA VAL A 81 -9.11 5.91 3.95
C VAL A 81 -10.05 5.56 5.09
N TYR A 82 -11.16 4.90 4.78
CA TYR A 82 -12.14 4.48 5.76
C TYR A 82 -12.13 2.96 5.95
N MET A 83 -12.69 2.49 7.07
CA MET A 83 -12.85 1.06 7.33
C MET A 83 -13.74 0.36 6.29
N ALA A 84 -14.63 1.12 5.65
CA ALA A 84 -15.47 0.62 4.57
C ALA A 84 -14.68 0.31 3.29
N ASP A 85 -13.51 0.96 3.10
CA ASP A 85 -12.65 0.75 1.93
C ASP A 85 -11.77 -0.49 2.08
N ILE A 86 -11.68 -1.06 3.30
CA ILE A 86 -10.89 -2.25 3.60
C ILE A 86 -11.84 -3.46 3.70
N PRO A 87 -11.65 -4.51 2.86
CA PRO A 87 -12.49 -5.70 2.90
C PRO A 87 -12.53 -6.35 4.29
N LEU A 88 -13.67 -6.97 4.63
CA LEU A 88 -13.87 -7.64 5.92
C LEU A 88 -12.85 -8.76 6.19
N TYR A 89 -12.39 -9.44 5.13
CA TYR A 89 -11.44 -10.55 5.20
C TYR A 89 -9.98 -10.10 5.07
N ASP A 90 -9.71 -8.79 4.99
CA ASP A 90 -8.35 -8.28 4.91
C ASP A 90 -7.74 -8.17 6.31
N VAL A 91 -6.54 -8.76 6.48
CA VAL A 91 -5.79 -8.75 7.74
C VAL A 91 -5.45 -7.33 8.19
N THR A 92 -5.29 -6.37 7.28
CA THR A 92 -5.04 -4.97 7.63
C THR A 92 -6.16 -4.39 8.49
N ARG A 93 -7.42 -4.80 8.26
CA ARG A 93 -8.56 -4.35 9.06
C ARG A 93 -8.43 -4.80 10.51
N GLU A 94 -8.14 -6.09 10.71
CA GLU A 94 -7.91 -6.68 12.03
C GLU A 94 -6.73 -6.02 12.75
N MET A 95 -5.63 -5.74 12.04
CA MET A 95 -4.47 -5.05 12.63
C MET A 95 -4.82 -3.68 13.20
N VAL A 96 -5.64 -2.88 12.49
CA VAL A 96 -6.03 -1.56 12.99
C VAL A 96 -6.95 -1.68 14.21
N LEU A 97 -7.88 -2.63 14.22
CA LEU A 97 -8.77 -2.86 15.35
C LEU A 97 -7.98 -3.29 16.60
N LEU A 98 -7.04 -4.23 16.44
CA LEU A 98 -6.15 -4.66 17.53
C LEU A 98 -5.29 -3.50 18.06
N TYR A 99 -4.80 -2.64 17.17
CA TYR A 99 -4.04 -1.45 17.58
C TYR A 99 -4.90 -0.48 18.40
N GLN A 100 -6.17 -0.28 18.02
CA GLN A 100 -7.09 0.56 18.80
C GLN A 100 -7.44 -0.05 20.15
N GLN A 101 -7.72 -1.35 20.20
CA GLN A 101 -8.00 -2.05 21.45
C GLN A 101 -6.82 -1.91 22.42
N ARG A 102 -5.60 -2.18 21.94
CA ARG A 102 -4.38 -2.06 22.75
C ARG A 102 -4.19 -0.64 23.28
N ASN A 103 -4.44 0.38 22.46
CA ASN A 103 -4.30 1.76 22.91
C ASN A 103 -5.35 2.12 23.97
N ALA A 104 -6.60 1.65 23.82
CA ALA A 104 -7.64 1.86 24.82
C ALA A 104 -7.32 1.19 26.16
N GLU A 105 -6.72 -0.01 26.15
CA GLU A 105 -6.27 -0.70 27.37
C GLU A 105 -5.15 0.08 28.10
N ILE A 106 -4.22 0.68 27.35
CA ILE A 106 -3.15 1.52 27.90
C ILE A 106 -3.72 2.80 28.51
N ASP A 107 -4.67 3.47 27.86
CA ASP A 107 -5.26 4.72 28.35
C ASP A 107 -6.10 4.53 29.64
N ILE A 108 -6.50 3.30 29.96
CA ILE A 108 -7.26 2.94 31.17
C ILE A 108 -6.34 2.66 32.38
N THR A 109 -5.04 2.44 32.16
CA THR A 109 -4.04 2.10 33.20
C THR A 109 -3.25 3.34 33.63
#